data_AF-A0A920TRC9-F1
#
_entry.id   AF-A0A920TRC9-F1
#
_cell.length_a   1.000
_cell.length_b   1.000
_cell.length_c   1.000
_cell.angle_alpha   90.00
_cell.angle_beta   90.00
_cell.angle_gamma   90.00
#
_symmetry.space_group_name_H-M   'P 1'
#
loop_
_entity.id
_entity.type
_entity.pdbx_description
1 polymer ?
#
loop_
_entity_poly.entity_id
_entity_poly.type
_entity_poly.pdbx_seq_one_letter_code
_entity_poly.pdbx_strand_id
1 'polypeptide(L)' 'MYRCSRRSGRKYAHAGDFIVASVKQATASSQIKSGEIVKAVIVRTTKQIRRKDGSYIKFDDNAAVIIR' A
#
# COMPACT_ATOMS: atom_id res chain seq x y z
N MET A 1 -7.68 -1.91 -1.05
CA MET A 1 -7.02 -3.21 -1.33
C MET A 1 -6.07 -3.00 -2.49
N TYR A 2 -4.76 -3.17 -2.29
CA TYR A 2 -3.78 -2.94 -3.35
C TYR A 2 -3.51 -4.23 -4.13
N ARG A 3 -3.55 -4.14 -5.46
CA ARG A 3 -3.24 -5.26 -6.36
C ARG A 3 -1.72 -5.41 -6.41
N CYS A 4 -1.20 -6.50 -5.85
CA CYS A 4 0.23 -6.80 -5.88
C CYS A 4 0.58 -7.50 -7.21
N SER A 5 1.63 -7.06 -7.90
CA SER A 5 2.07 -7.61 -9.19
C SER A 5 3.08 -8.76 -9.06
N ARG A 6 3.39 -9.25 -7.84
CA ARG A 6 4.39 -10.30 -7.65
C ARG A 6 3.95 -11.67 -8.19
N ARG A 7 4.91 -12.35 -8.84
CA ARG A 7 4.87 -13.73 -9.40
C ARG A 7 4.60 -14.85 -8.37
N SER A 8 4.33 -14.54 -7.10
CA SER A 8 4.05 -15.52 -6.05
C SER A 8 2.66 -15.28 -5.43
N GLY A 9 1.60 -15.76 -6.10
CA GLY A 9 0.31 -16.19 -5.53
C GLY A 9 -0.59 -15.23 -4.73
N ARG A 10 -0.06 -14.20 -4.06
CA ARG A 10 -0.83 -13.27 -3.24
C ARG A 10 -1.30 -12.10 -4.08
N LYS A 11 -2.55 -12.19 -4.55
CA LYS A 11 -3.23 -11.14 -5.34
C LYS A 11 -3.51 -9.86 -4.54
N TYR A 12 -3.32 -9.91 -3.22
CA TYR A 12 -3.83 -8.94 -2.27
C TYR A 12 -2.87 -8.65 -1.13
N ALA A 13 -2.87 -7.40 -0.67
CA ALA A 13 -2.13 -6.94 0.49
C ALA A 13 -3.06 -6.15 1.44
N HIS A 14 -2.81 -6.29 2.74
CA HIS A 14 -3.55 -5.68 3.84
C HIS A 14 -2.76 -4.53 4.48
N ALA A 15 -3.37 -3.79 5.40
CA ALA A 15 -2.63 -2.79 6.18
C ALA A 15 -1.52 -3.47 7.00
N GLY A 16 -0.32 -2.90 6.97
CA GLY A 16 0.90 -3.45 7.57
C GLY A 16 1.77 -4.26 6.61
N ASP A 17 1.27 -4.63 5.42
CA ASP A 17 2.06 -5.39 4.46
C ASP A 17 3.01 -4.49 3.65
N PHE A 18 4.19 -5.03 3.36
CA PHE A 18 5.16 -4.44 2.42
C PHE A 18 4.78 -4.77 0.98
N ILE A 19 4.68 -3.73 0.16
CA ILE A 19 4.41 -3.83 -1.28
C ILE A 19 5.53 -3.19 -2.09
N VAL A 20 5.70 -3.68 -3.31
CA VAL A 20 6.56 -3.06 -4.32
C VAL A 20 5.63 -2.44 -5.37
N ALA A 21 5.79 -1.15 -5.63
CA ALA A 21 4.94 -0.41 -6.55
C ALA A 21 5.78 0.51 -7.45
N SER A 22 5.25 0.82 -8.63
CA SER A 22 5.81 1.85 -9.51
C SER A 22 5.17 3.20 -9.22
N VAL A 23 6.00 4.24 -9.20
CA VAL A 23 5.54 5.62 -9.00
C VAL A 23 4.97 6.15 -10.30
N LYS A 24 3.68 6.50 -10.31
CA LYS A 24 3.04 7.11 -11.49
C LYS A 24 3.31 8.60 -11.60
N GLN A 25 3.22 9.30 -10.48
CA GLN A 25 3.42 10.74 -10.37
C GLN A 25 4.18 11.01 -9.08
N ALA A 26 5.17 11.88 -9.17
CA ALA A 26 5.97 12.33 -8.04
C ALA A 26 5.84 13.84 -7.89
N THR A 27 5.93 14.33 -6.65
CA THR A 27 6.02 15.77 -6.38
C THR A 27 7.44 16.24 -6.69
N ALA A 28 7.62 17.42 -7.29
CA ALA A 28 8.94 17.92 -7.71
C ALA A 28 9.95 18.07 -6.55
N SER A 29 9.48 18.23 -5.30
CA SER A 29 10.32 18.29 -4.09
C SER A 29 10.68 16.91 -3.52
N SER A 30 10.10 15.83 -4.05
CA SER A 30 10.37 14.47 -3.57
C SER A 30 11.63 13.90 -4.22
N GLN A 31 12.40 13.12 -3.47
CA GLN A 31 13.64 12.48 -3.96
C GLN A 31 13.39 11.37 -5.00
N ILE A 32 12.13 11.08 -5.33
CA ILE A 32 11.72 9.90 -6.07
C ILE A 32 11.25 10.32 -7.46
N LYS A 33 11.67 9.59 -8.49
CA LYS A 33 11.31 9.90 -9.88
C LYS A 33 10.04 9.16 -10.30
N SER A 34 9.26 9.78 -11.19
CA SER A 34 8.18 9.08 -11.90
C SER A 34 8.77 7.89 -12.67
N GLY A 35 8.15 6.71 -12.55
CA GLY A 35 8.62 5.47 -13.15
C GLY A 35 9.55 4.63 -12.27
N GLU A 36 10.00 5.14 -11.12
CA GLU A 36 10.85 4.40 -10.20
C GLU A 36 10.06 3.30 -9.45
N ILE A 37 10.72 2.18 -9.18
CA ILE A 37 10.16 1.07 -8.41
C ILE A 37 10.54 1.26 -6.94
N VAL A 38 9.53 1.45 -6.09
CA VAL A 38 9.72 1.72 -4.66
C VAL A 38 9.08 0.64 -3.79
N LYS A 39 9.64 0.47 -2.59
CA LYS A 39 9.03 -0.32 -1.52
C LYS A 39 8.20 0.61 -0.64
N ALA A 40 6.99 0.18 -0.32
CA ALA A 40 6.07 0.93 0.51
C ALA A 40 5.33 0.00 1.47
N VAL A 41 4.86 0.54 2.58
CA VAL A 41 3.96 -0.15 3.52
C VAL A 41 2.57 0.46 3.42
N ILE A 42 1.58 -0.42 3.35
CA ILE A 42 0.18 0.00 3.35
C ILE A 42 -0.22 0.39 4.78
N VAL A 43 -0.71 1.63 4.95
CA VAL A 43 -1.18 2.12 6.25
C VAL A 43 -2.69 2.12 6.34
N ARG A 44 -3.38 2.50 5.26
CA ARG A 44 -4.85 2.60 5.24
C ARG A 44 -5.43 1.83 4.08
N THR A 45 -6.52 1.12 4.34
CA THR A 45 -7.28 0.43 3.30
C THR A 45 -8.77 0.63 3.45
N THR A 46 -9.47 0.82 2.34
CA THR A 46 -10.93 0.88 2.31
C THR A 46 -11.61 -0.45 2.55
N LYS A 47 -10.85 -1.54 2.55
CA LYS A 47 -11.35 -2.86 2.88
C LYS A 47 -11.42 -3.00 4.40
N GLN A 48 -12.56 -3.47 4.89
CA GLN A 48 -12.76 -3.72 6.31
C GLN A 48 -11.70 -4.69 6.85
N ILE A 49 -11.01 -4.28 7.91
CA ILE A 49 -10.07 -5.11 8.66
C ILE A 49 -10.75 -5.50 9.95
N ARG A 50 -10.82 -6.81 10.20
CA ARG A 50 -11.34 -7.36 11.44
C ARG A 50 -10.21 -7.39 12.47
N ARG A 51 -10.38 -6.71 13.59
CA ARG A 51 -9.47 -6.80 14.74
C ARG A 51 -9.82 -8.00 15.62
N LYS A 52 -8.87 -8.40 16.46
CA LYS A 52 -9.01 -9.54 17.39
C LYS A 52 -10.11 -9.30 18.44
N ASP A 53 -10.41 -8.05 18.73
CA ASP A 53 -11.49 -7.60 19.62
C ASP A 53 -12.89 -7.69 18.98
N GLY A 54 -12.99 -8.05 17.69
CA GLY A 54 -14.27 -8.15 16.96
C GLY A 54 -14.72 -6.85 16.29
N SER A 55 -13.99 -5.74 16.50
CA SER A 55 -14.28 -4.48 15.81
C SER A 55 -13.84 -4.50 14.34
N TYR A 56 -14.54 -3.72 13.51
CA TYR A 56 -14.20 -3.51 12.10
C TYR A 56 -13.67 -2.11 11.89
N ILE A 57 -12.54 -2.01 11.21
CA ILE A 57 -11.97 -0.73 10.81
C ILE A 57 -12.02 -0.62 9.31
N LYS A 58 -12.61 0.47 8.84
CA LYS A 58 -12.69 0.85 7.44
C LYS A 58 -12.20 2.29 7.33
N PHE A 59 -11.29 2.52 6.41
CA PHE A 59 -10.87 3.88 6.04
C PHE A 59 -11.64 4.36 4.82
N ASP A 60 -11.77 5.67 4.67
CA ASP A 60 -12.41 6.27 3.50
C ASP A 60 -11.55 6.13 2.25
N ASP A 61 -10.22 6.14 2.42
CA ASP A 61 -9.24 6.05 1.33
C ASP A 61 -8.11 5.03 1.57
N ASN A 62 -7.50 4.60 0.46
CA ASN A 62 -6.31 3.76 0.50
C ASN A 62 -5.05 4.65 0.52
N ALA A 63 -4.12 4.39 1.44
CA ALA A 63 -2.84 5.09 1.49
C ALA A 63 -1.68 4.13 1.81
N ALA A 64 -0.50 4.44 1.26
CA ALA A 64 0.75 3.74 1.53
C ALA A 64 1.89 4.74 1.76
N VAL A 65 2.86 4.35 2.58
CA VAL A 65 4.04 5.15 2.92
C VAL A 65 5.28 4.48 2.37
N ILE A 66 6.13 5.26 1.71
CA ILE A 66 7.37 4.77 1.12
C ILE A 66 8.41 4.57 2.22
N ILE A 67 9.11 3.43 2.19
CA ILE A 67 10.16 3.09 3.17
C ILE A 67 11.48 2.95 2.41
N ARG A 68 12.53 3.58 2.96
CA ARG A 68 13.90 3.51 2.44
C ARG A 68 14.71 2.44 3.18
#